data_AF-A0A2P4STC9-F1
#
_entry.id   AF-A0A2P4STC9-F1
#
_cell.length_a   1.000
_cell.length_b   1.000
_cell.length_c   1.000
_cell.angle_alpha   90.00
_cell.angle_beta   90.00
_cell.angle_gamma   90.00
#
_symmetry.space_group_name_H-M   'P 1'
#
loop_
_entity.id
_entity.type
_entity.pdbx_description
1 polymer ?
#
loop_
_entity_poly.entity_id
_entity_poly.type
_entity_poly.pdbx_seq_one_letter_code
_entity_poly.pdbx_strand_id
1 'polypeptide(L)'
;MFGDMQTLETNLTNLVKRNSELENQMAKLIQICQQVEVNTAMHEAKLMEECDELMEIIRQRKQVIAVKIKETKVMKLRKLAQQVANCRQCLERSTVLINQAEHILKENDHARFLQTARNVAERVAMATASSQVLIPDINFNDAFENFALDFSREKKLLEGLDYLTAPNPPSVREELCTASHDTITVHWISEDEFSVSSYELQYTIFTGQANFISLYNSMDSWMIVPNIKQNHYTVHGLQSGTRYIFLVKAINQAGSRNSEPARLKTN
;
A
#
# COMPACT_ATOMS: atom_id res chain seq x y z
N MET A 1 15.75 25.71 -75.44
CA MET A 1 16.15 26.94 -74.74
C MET A 1 15.03 27.50 -73.86
N PHE A 2 13.87 27.94 -74.40
CA PHE A 2 12.75 28.45 -73.57
C PHE A 2 12.11 27.36 -72.66
N GLY A 3 11.89 26.14 -73.17
CA GLY A 3 11.32 25.05 -72.38
C GLY A 3 12.24 24.53 -71.26
N ASP A 4 13.56 24.60 -71.46
CA ASP A 4 14.55 24.18 -70.48
C ASP A 4 14.62 25.17 -69.30
N MET A 5 14.50 26.46 -69.58
CA MET A 5 14.46 27.53 -68.57
C MET A 5 13.21 27.41 -67.67
N GLN A 6 12.04 27.16 -68.26
CA GLN A 6 10.79 27.00 -67.49
C GLN A 6 10.78 25.73 -66.62
N THR A 7 11.41 24.66 -67.10
CA THR A 7 11.60 23.42 -66.33
C THR A 7 12.53 23.66 -65.14
N LEU A 8 13.62 24.41 -65.34
CA LEU A 8 14.56 24.77 -64.28
C LEU A 8 13.90 25.65 -63.21
N GLU A 9 13.10 26.64 -63.59
CA GLU A 9 12.34 27.50 -62.66
C GLU A 9 11.33 26.70 -61.82
N THR A 10 10.63 25.75 -62.45
CA THR A 10 9.68 24.87 -61.74
C THR A 10 10.40 23.98 -60.73
N ASN A 11 11.53 23.38 -61.13
CA ASN A 11 12.34 22.54 -60.24
C ASN A 11 12.93 23.35 -59.07
N LEU A 12 13.40 24.58 -59.34
CA LEU A 12 13.92 25.49 -58.31
C LEU A 12 12.82 25.85 -57.30
N THR A 13 11.61 26.16 -57.76
CA THR A 13 10.46 26.50 -56.90
C THR A 13 10.08 25.32 -56.00
N ASN A 14 10.03 24.11 -56.55
CA ASN A 14 9.77 22.88 -55.79
C ASN A 14 10.86 22.61 -54.74
N LEU A 15 12.13 22.82 -55.09
CA LEU A 15 13.25 22.63 -54.18
C LEU A 15 13.21 23.64 -53.02
N VAL A 16 12.90 24.91 -53.30
CA VAL A 16 12.73 25.95 -52.26
C VAL A 16 11.60 25.59 -51.30
N LYS A 17 10.44 25.15 -51.83
CA LYS A 17 9.32 24.70 -51.00
C LYS A 17 9.72 23.52 -50.10
N ARG A 18 10.41 22.53 -50.67
CA ARG A 18 10.86 21.35 -49.93
C ARG A 18 11.91 21.70 -48.88
N ASN A 19 12.78 22.68 -49.14
CA ASN A 19 13.75 23.17 -48.16
C ASN A 19 13.05 23.84 -46.97
N SER A 20 12.03 24.65 -47.23
CA SER A 20 11.20 25.27 -46.18
C SER A 20 10.44 24.23 -45.34
N GLU A 21 9.91 23.16 -45.98
CA GLU A 21 9.29 22.04 -45.27
C GLU A 21 10.30 21.31 -44.36
N LEU A 22 11.53 21.09 -44.83
CA LEU A 22 12.61 20.47 -44.05
C LEU A 22 13.06 21.35 -42.88
N GLU A 23 13.19 22.66 -43.08
CA GLU A 23 13.51 23.61 -42.00
C GLU A 23 12.42 23.58 -40.91
N ASN A 24 11.14 23.54 -41.31
CA ASN A 24 10.02 23.41 -40.37
C ASN A 24 10.03 22.06 -39.63
N GLN A 25 10.36 20.96 -40.32
CA GLN A 25 10.49 19.66 -39.68
C GLN A 25 11.67 19.61 -38.70
N MET A 26 12.80 20.19 -39.08
CA MET A 26 13.99 20.27 -38.23
C MET A 26 13.69 21.10 -36.96
N ALA A 27 13.00 22.23 -37.08
CA ALA A 27 12.57 23.02 -35.93
C ALA A 27 11.67 22.21 -34.98
N LYS A 28 10.70 21.45 -35.52
CA LYS A 28 9.84 20.57 -34.73
C LYS A 28 10.65 19.46 -34.03
N LEU A 29 11.61 18.86 -34.71
CA LEU A 29 12.47 17.83 -34.12
C LEU A 29 13.31 18.38 -32.96
N ILE A 30 13.88 19.57 -33.12
CA ILE A 30 14.64 20.23 -32.05
C ILE A 30 13.73 20.49 -30.83
N GLN A 31 12.50 20.98 -31.07
CA GLN A 31 11.53 21.20 -30.00
C GLN A 31 11.14 19.89 -29.29
N ILE A 32 10.95 18.79 -30.03
CA ILE A 32 10.67 17.48 -29.45
C ILE A 32 11.84 17.02 -28.58
N CYS A 33 13.09 17.17 -29.05
CA CYS A 33 14.27 16.82 -28.26
C CYS A 33 14.32 17.61 -26.93
N GLN A 34 14.12 18.93 -26.98
CA GLN A 34 14.08 19.77 -25.78
C GLN A 34 12.96 19.35 -24.82
N GLN A 35 11.77 19.02 -25.35
CA GLN A 35 10.66 18.57 -24.52
C GLN A 35 10.96 17.22 -23.86
N VAL A 36 11.62 16.29 -24.56
CA VAL A 36 12.05 15.01 -24.00
C VAL A 36 13.05 15.23 -22.87
N GLU A 37 14.02 16.12 -23.03
CA GLU A 37 15.00 16.44 -21.98
C GLU A 37 14.30 17.00 -20.72
N VAL A 38 13.42 18.00 -20.89
CA VAL A 38 12.69 18.62 -19.78
C VAL A 38 11.77 17.60 -19.09
N ASN A 39 11.04 16.79 -19.86
CA ASN A 39 10.15 15.76 -19.30
C ASN A 39 10.95 14.70 -18.54
N THR A 40 12.09 14.27 -19.08
CA THR A 40 12.96 13.28 -18.42
C THR A 40 13.49 13.83 -17.10
N ALA A 41 14.00 15.05 -17.08
CA ALA A 41 14.47 15.70 -15.85
C ALA A 41 13.36 15.86 -14.80
N MET A 42 12.13 16.18 -15.24
CA MET A 42 10.97 16.25 -14.36
C MET A 42 10.62 14.88 -13.75
N HIS A 43 10.63 13.81 -14.55
CA HIS A 43 10.38 12.45 -14.06
C HIS A 43 11.49 11.95 -13.12
N GLU A 44 12.75 12.28 -13.39
CA GLU A 44 13.88 11.99 -12.48
C GLU A 44 13.72 12.71 -11.13
N ALA A 45 13.36 13.99 -11.15
CA ALA A 45 13.09 14.75 -9.94
C ALA A 45 11.92 14.16 -9.14
N LYS A 46 10.84 13.74 -9.83
CA LYS A 46 9.69 13.11 -9.18
C LYS A 46 10.03 11.76 -8.58
N LEU A 47 10.84 10.94 -9.27
CA LEU A 47 11.34 9.68 -8.72
C LEU A 47 12.13 9.91 -7.44
N MET A 48 13.02 10.92 -7.43
CA MET A 48 13.80 11.27 -6.25
C MET A 48 12.90 11.65 -5.07
N GLU A 49 11.90 12.50 -5.30
CA GLU A 49 10.91 12.90 -4.28
C GLU A 49 10.17 11.69 -3.69
N GLU A 50 9.60 10.82 -4.52
CA GLU A 50 8.85 9.64 -4.05
C GLU A 50 9.76 8.64 -3.30
N CYS A 51 11.01 8.46 -3.73
CA CYS A 51 11.98 7.64 -3.02
C CYS A 51 12.36 8.23 -1.66
N ASP A 52 12.56 9.56 -1.58
CA ASP A 52 12.86 10.26 -0.34
C ASP A 52 11.71 10.14 0.67
N GLU A 53 10.46 10.25 0.22
CA GLU A 53 9.28 10.01 1.05
C GLU A 53 9.25 8.58 1.63
N LEU A 54 9.50 7.57 0.79
CA LEU A 54 9.56 6.18 1.25
C LEU A 54 10.69 5.96 2.27
N MET A 55 11.86 6.53 2.04
CA MET A 55 12.98 6.47 2.99
C MET A 55 12.64 7.12 4.33
N GLU A 56 11.95 8.26 4.29
CA GLU A 56 11.52 8.96 5.50
C GLU A 56 10.49 8.14 6.29
N ILE A 57 9.53 7.50 5.64
CA ILE A 57 8.59 6.58 6.28
C ILE A 57 9.35 5.43 6.96
N ILE A 58 10.30 4.79 6.28
CA ILE A 58 11.11 3.70 6.85
C ILE A 58 11.88 4.20 8.08
N ARG A 59 12.48 5.40 8.00
CA ARG A 59 13.22 6.02 9.10
C ARG A 59 12.34 6.26 10.32
N GLN A 60 11.14 6.80 10.12
CA GLN A 60 10.16 7.04 11.18
C GLN A 60 9.70 5.73 11.82
N ARG A 61 9.36 4.72 11.01
CA ARG A 61 8.93 3.40 11.51
C ARG A 61 10.02 2.72 12.33
N LYS A 62 11.29 2.80 11.88
CA LYS A 62 12.44 2.32 12.64
C LYS A 62 12.53 2.99 14.02
N GLN A 63 12.35 4.32 14.09
CA GLN A 63 12.39 5.04 15.36
C GLN A 63 11.27 4.59 16.31
N VAL A 64 10.04 4.46 15.80
CA VAL A 64 8.88 4.00 16.58
C VAL A 64 9.13 2.60 17.16
N ILE A 65 9.60 1.66 16.34
CA ILE A 65 9.90 0.30 16.78
C ILE A 65 11.03 0.29 17.83
N ALA A 66 12.08 1.08 17.61
CA ALA A 66 13.19 1.19 18.56
C ALA A 66 12.73 1.74 19.93
N VAL A 67 11.82 2.70 19.96
CA VAL A 67 11.22 3.21 21.20
C VAL A 67 10.44 2.10 21.92
N LYS A 68 9.57 1.37 21.20
CA LYS A 68 8.80 0.25 21.79
C LYS A 68 9.70 -0.83 22.39
N ILE A 69 10.81 -1.16 21.72
CA ILE A 69 11.81 -2.11 22.25
C ILE A 69 12.41 -1.59 23.55
N LYS A 70 12.82 -0.31 23.59
CA LYS A 70 13.41 0.32 24.79
C LYS A 70 12.41 0.36 25.94
N GLU A 71 11.17 0.77 25.70
CA GLU A 71 10.12 0.84 26.73
C GLU A 71 9.80 -0.53 27.31
N THR A 72 9.67 -1.54 26.45
CA THR A 72 9.42 -2.93 26.88
C THR A 72 10.60 -3.45 27.71
N LYS A 73 11.85 -3.17 27.30
CA LYS A 73 13.04 -3.50 28.09
C LYS A 73 12.98 -2.84 29.48
N VAL A 74 12.69 -1.54 29.55
CA VAL A 74 12.60 -0.80 30.82
C VAL A 74 11.50 -1.38 31.72
N MET A 75 10.33 -1.69 31.17
CA MET A 75 9.23 -2.30 31.91
C MET A 75 9.61 -3.66 32.48
N LYS A 76 10.24 -4.53 31.66
CA LYS A 76 10.70 -5.86 32.09
C LYS A 76 11.78 -5.77 33.17
N LEU A 77 12.76 -4.88 33.00
CA LEU A 77 13.79 -4.63 34.01
C LEU A 77 13.20 -4.11 35.32
N ARG A 78 12.19 -3.24 35.26
CA ARG A 78 11.49 -2.74 36.47
C ARG A 78 10.76 -3.85 37.21
N LYS A 79 10.07 -4.74 36.49
CA LYS A 79 9.42 -5.92 37.09
C LYS A 79 10.44 -6.83 37.77
N LEU A 80 11.56 -7.12 37.10
CA LEU A 80 12.64 -7.92 37.66
C LEU A 80 13.26 -7.27 38.91
N ALA A 81 13.56 -5.97 38.86
CA ALA A 81 14.11 -5.24 40.00
C ALA A 81 13.17 -5.27 41.22
N GLN A 82 11.86 -5.14 41.00
CA GLN A 82 10.87 -5.25 42.08
C GLN A 82 10.86 -6.65 42.70
N GLN A 83 10.93 -7.70 41.88
CA GLN A 83 10.99 -9.08 42.41
C GLN A 83 12.27 -9.32 43.21
N VAL A 84 13.42 -8.83 42.73
CA VAL A 84 14.68 -8.89 43.49
C VAL A 84 14.56 -8.17 44.84
N ALA A 85 13.94 -6.99 44.87
CA ALA A 85 13.72 -6.25 46.11
C ALA A 85 12.81 -7.02 47.10
N ASN A 86 11.73 -7.63 46.60
CA ASN A 86 10.82 -8.44 47.39
C ASN A 86 11.53 -9.67 47.99
N CYS A 87 12.33 -10.39 47.19
CA CYS A 87 13.10 -11.54 47.65
C CYS A 87 14.13 -11.13 48.71
N ARG A 88 14.86 -10.02 48.50
CA ARG A 88 15.82 -9.50 49.50
C ARG A 88 15.14 -9.19 50.83
N GLN A 89 13.99 -8.52 50.80
CA GLN A 89 13.25 -8.21 52.02
C GLN A 89 12.75 -9.47 52.73
N CYS A 90 12.28 -10.48 51.99
CA CYS A 90 11.87 -11.76 52.54
C CYS A 90 13.04 -12.52 53.19
N LEU A 91 14.20 -12.52 52.54
CA LEU A 91 15.44 -13.10 53.06
C LEU A 91 15.87 -12.41 54.36
N GLU A 92 15.91 -11.07 54.40
CA GLU A 92 16.27 -10.31 55.61
C GLU A 92 15.34 -10.64 56.79
N ARG A 93 14.01 -10.64 56.55
CA ARG A 93 13.02 -11.00 57.58
C ARG A 93 13.21 -12.43 58.09
N SER A 94 13.47 -13.37 57.18
CA SER A 94 13.68 -14.77 57.52
C SER A 94 14.96 -14.96 58.33
N THR A 95 16.06 -14.28 57.98
CA THR A 95 17.32 -14.31 58.75
C THR A 95 17.13 -13.80 60.18
N VAL A 96 16.37 -12.71 60.39
CA VAL A 96 16.05 -12.22 61.74
C VAL A 96 15.24 -13.26 62.52
N LEU A 97 14.25 -13.90 61.89
CA LEU A 97 13.44 -14.95 62.53
C LEU A 97 14.26 -16.19 62.88
N ILE A 98 15.18 -16.61 62.02
CA ILE A 98 16.11 -17.72 62.27
C ILE A 98 16.95 -17.41 63.50
N ASN A 99 17.59 -16.24 63.57
CA ASN A 99 18.39 -15.83 64.72
C ASN A 99 17.56 -15.77 66.02
N GLN A 100 16.31 -15.31 65.95
CA GLN A 100 15.39 -15.29 67.10
C GLN A 100 15.03 -16.71 67.57
N ALA A 101 14.72 -17.61 66.64
CA ALA A 101 14.42 -19.01 66.94
C ALA A 101 15.64 -19.71 67.56
N GLU A 102 16.84 -19.51 66.99
CA GLU A 102 18.09 -20.06 67.51
C GLU A 102 18.41 -19.57 68.93
N HIS A 103 18.13 -18.30 69.24
CA HIS A 103 18.32 -17.76 70.59
C HIS A 103 17.36 -18.41 71.59
N ILE A 104 16.07 -18.51 71.26
CA ILE A 104 15.06 -19.11 72.14
C ILE A 104 15.36 -20.59 72.39
N LEU A 105 15.85 -21.31 71.38
CA LEU A 105 16.27 -22.71 71.54
C LEU A 105 17.44 -22.90 72.53
N LYS A 106 18.17 -21.84 72.89
CA LYS A 106 19.25 -21.84 73.89
C LYS A 106 18.79 -21.36 75.28
N GLU A 107 17.50 -21.05 75.46
CA GLU A 107 16.95 -20.55 76.73
C GLU A 107 16.89 -21.67 77.78
N ASN A 108 17.49 -21.44 78.95
CA ASN A 108 17.56 -22.45 80.03
C ASN A 108 16.34 -22.42 80.98
N ASP A 109 15.63 -21.29 81.06
CA ASP A 109 14.43 -21.12 81.87
C ASP A 109 13.20 -21.67 81.12
N HIS A 110 12.65 -22.78 81.64
CA HIS A 110 11.54 -23.50 81.00
C HIS A 110 10.25 -22.67 80.92
N ALA A 111 9.99 -21.79 81.89
CA ALA A 111 8.78 -20.97 81.90
C ALA A 111 8.86 -19.87 80.82
N ARG A 112 10.03 -19.22 80.69
CA ARG A 112 10.28 -18.21 79.64
C ARG A 112 10.33 -18.82 78.25
N PHE A 113 10.92 -20.01 78.13
CA PHE A 113 10.96 -20.75 76.88
C PHE A 113 9.54 -21.03 76.38
N LEU A 114 8.67 -21.63 77.21
CA LEU A 114 7.30 -21.95 76.81
C LEU A 114 6.47 -20.71 76.48
N GLN A 115 6.69 -19.59 77.18
CA GLN A 115 5.98 -18.33 76.92
C GLN A 115 6.33 -17.72 75.56
N THR A 116 7.56 -17.90 75.06
CA THR A 116 8.07 -17.24 73.85
C THR A 116 8.14 -18.16 72.62
N ALA A 117 8.36 -19.47 72.81
CA ALA A 117 8.53 -20.45 71.74
C ALA A 117 7.29 -20.57 70.83
N ARG A 118 6.07 -20.55 71.40
CA ARG A 118 4.84 -20.63 70.61
C ARG A 118 4.69 -19.47 69.62
N ASN A 119 4.97 -18.25 70.08
CA ASN A 119 4.86 -17.05 69.25
C ASN A 119 5.87 -17.07 68.09
N VAL A 120 7.11 -17.49 68.35
CA VAL A 120 8.14 -17.59 67.31
C VAL A 120 7.86 -18.74 66.35
N ALA A 121 7.36 -19.88 66.82
CA ALA A 121 6.95 -20.99 65.95
C ALA A 121 5.81 -20.58 64.99
N GLU A 122 4.81 -19.84 65.46
CA GLU A 122 3.74 -19.29 64.62
C GLU A 122 4.30 -18.30 63.57
N ARG A 123 5.22 -17.41 63.98
CA ARG A 123 5.88 -16.45 63.06
C ARG A 123 6.77 -17.13 62.02
N VAL A 124 7.48 -18.20 62.39
CA VAL A 124 8.28 -19.01 61.46
C VAL A 124 7.38 -19.71 60.45
N ALA A 125 6.29 -20.35 60.90
CA ALA A 125 5.34 -21.01 60.00
C ALA A 125 4.72 -20.02 59.00
N MET A 126 4.34 -18.82 59.45
CA MET A 126 3.83 -17.75 58.58
C MET A 126 4.88 -17.27 57.56
N ALA A 127 6.13 -17.10 57.98
CA ALA A 127 7.23 -16.70 57.08
C ALA A 127 7.52 -17.77 56.02
N THR A 128 7.52 -19.05 56.39
CA THR A 128 7.70 -20.18 55.48
C THR A 128 6.57 -20.26 54.46
N ALA A 129 5.31 -20.09 54.88
CA ALA A 129 4.17 -20.07 53.97
C ALA A 129 4.22 -18.87 52.99
N SER A 130 4.59 -17.68 53.49
CA SER A 130 4.67 -16.47 52.65
C SER A 130 5.77 -16.54 51.58
N SER A 131 6.88 -17.23 51.87
CA SER A 131 8.00 -17.41 50.94
C SER A 131 7.62 -18.22 49.71
N GLN A 132 6.73 -19.21 49.84
CA GLN A 132 6.27 -20.05 48.72
C GLN A 132 5.41 -19.29 47.70
N VAL A 133 4.72 -18.22 48.13
CA VAL A 133 3.90 -17.36 47.26
C VAL A 133 4.72 -16.27 46.57
N LEU A 134 5.81 -15.83 47.21
CA LEU A 134 6.72 -14.78 46.71
C LEU A 134 7.73 -15.27 45.66
N ILE A 135 7.90 -16.58 45.52
CA ILE A 135 8.74 -17.21 44.50
C ILE A 135 7.80 -17.88 43.46
N PRO A 136 7.07 -17.13 42.63
CA PRO A 136 6.44 -17.74 41.46
C PRO A 136 7.53 -18.29 40.54
N ASP A 137 7.29 -19.45 39.92
CA ASP A 137 8.15 -20.04 38.88
C ASP A 137 8.54 -18.94 37.90
N ILE A 138 9.81 -18.54 37.94
CA ILE A 138 10.31 -17.46 37.09
C ILE A 138 10.37 -18.03 35.68
N ASN A 139 9.27 -17.91 34.94
CA ASN A 139 9.24 -18.28 33.55
C ASN A 139 10.01 -17.22 32.75
N PHE A 140 11.34 -17.36 32.73
CA PHE A 140 12.25 -16.47 32.03
C PHE A 140 11.98 -16.44 30.52
N ASN A 141 11.27 -17.42 29.94
CA ASN A 141 10.94 -17.42 28.52
C ASN A 141 10.07 -16.22 28.11
N ASP A 142 9.04 -15.88 28.88
CA ASP A 142 8.17 -14.71 28.62
C ASP A 142 8.92 -13.37 28.72
N ALA A 143 10.02 -13.34 29.48
CA ALA A 143 10.86 -12.16 29.61
C ALA A 143 11.64 -11.84 28.33
N PHE A 144 11.79 -12.77 27.38
CA PHE A 144 12.59 -12.55 26.16
C PHE A 144 11.86 -12.84 24.84
N GLU A 145 10.76 -13.59 24.82
CA GLU A 145 10.13 -14.09 23.57
C GLU A 145 9.28 -13.08 22.74
N ASN A 146 9.25 -11.79 23.06
CA ASN A 146 8.28 -10.86 22.43
C ASN A 146 8.81 -10.03 21.24
N PHE A 147 9.97 -10.35 20.67
CA PHE A 147 10.56 -9.56 19.57
C PHE A 147 10.87 -10.41 18.33
N ALA A 148 9.82 -10.79 17.60
CA ALA A 148 9.99 -11.22 16.21
C ALA A 148 9.97 -9.97 15.31
N LEU A 149 11.11 -9.63 14.71
CA LEU A 149 11.21 -8.60 13.68
C LEU A 149 11.21 -9.29 12.31
N ASP A 150 10.07 -9.30 11.64
CA ASP A 150 9.94 -9.74 10.26
C ASP A 150 9.42 -8.59 9.41
N PHE A 151 10.23 -8.21 8.42
CA PHE A 151 9.91 -7.17 7.43
C PHE A 151 9.91 -7.75 6.01
N SER A 152 9.78 -9.08 5.86
CA SER A 152 9.91 -9.75 4.56
C SER A 152 8.84 -9.29 3.57
N ARG A 153 7.61 -9.04 4.06
CA ARG A 153 6.51 -8.50 3.25
C ARG A 153 6.84 -7.09 2.75
N GLU A 154 7.26 -6.21 3.65
CA GLU A 154 7.58 -4.82 3.32
C GLU A 154 8.78 -4.74 2.38
N LYS A 155 9.80 -5.58 2.57
CA LYS A 155 10.93 -5.70 1.62
C LYS A 155 10.46 -6.11 0.24
N LYS A 156 9.60 -7.13 0.13
CA LYS A 156 9.06 -7.57 -1.16
C LYS A 156 8.26 -6.47 -1.86
N LEU A 157 7.53 -5.64 -1.11
CA LEU A 157 6.84 -4.47 -1.67
C LEU A 157 7.82 -3.41 -2.18
N LEU A 158 8.91 -3.17 -1.45
CA LEU A 158 9.97 -2.23 -1.87
C LEU A 158 10.78 -2.75 -3.06
N GLU A 159 11.04 -4.06 -3.15
CA GLU A 159 11.69 -4.71 -4.30
C GLU A 159 10.83 -4.63 -5.57
N GLY A 160 9.51 -4.54 -5.41
CA GLY A 160 8.56 -4.38 -6.50
C GLY A 160 8.30 -2.93 -6.92
N LEU A 161 9.07 -1.95 -6.41
CA LEU A 161 8.95 -0.56 -6.85
C LEU A 161 9.35 -0.44 -8.31
N ASP A 162 8.45 0.11 -9.11
CA ASP A 162 8.65 0.38 -10.52
C ASP A 162 7.90 1.67 -10.91
N TYR A 163 8.18 2.20 -12.09
CA TYR A 163 7.44 3.35 -12.60
C TYR A 163 5.98 2.97 -12.86
N LEU A 164 5.06 3.90 -12.54
CA LEU A 164 3.65 3.68 -12.82
C LEU A 164 3.44 3.62 -14.34
N THR A 165 2.73 2.58 -14.78
CA THR A 165 2.30 2.43 -16.17
C THR A 165 0.79 2.61 -16.27
N ALA A 166 0.30 2.98 -17.46
CA ALA A 166 -1.14 3.02 -17.70
C ALA A 166 -1.74 1.63 -17.39
N PRO A 167 -2.97 1.55 -16.87
CA PRO A 167 -3.53 0.27 -16.47
C PRO A 167 -3.67 -0.67 -17.66
N ASN A 168 -3.68 -1.98 -17.40
CA ASN A 168 -4.03 -2.95 -18.44
C ASN A 168 -5.43 -2.65 -19.00
N PRO A 169 -5.65 -2.86 -20.31
CA PRO A 169 -6.97 -2.74 -20.92
C PRO A 169 -8.03 -3.49 -20.12
N PRO A 170 -9.14 -2.84 -19.69
CA PRO A 170 -10.23 -3.55 -19.05
C PRO A 170 -10.90 -4.47 -20.08
N SER A 171 -11.46 -5.59 -19.61
CA SER A 171 -12.16 -6.55 -20.46
C SER A 171 -13.65 -6.50 -20.18
N VAL A 172 -14.44 -6.09 -21.17
CA VAL A 172 -15.91 -6.13 -21.07
C VAL A 172 -16.37 -7.59 -21.08
N ARG A 173 -17.18 -7.96 -20.09
CA ARG A 173 -17.75 -9.31 -19.93
C ARG A 173 -19.16 -9.30 -20.49
N GLU A 174 -19.28 -9.46 -21.81
CA GLU A 174 -20.57 -9.42 -22.51
C GLU A 174 -21.59 -10.41 -21.91
N GLU A 175 -21.14 -11.54 -21.37
CA GLU A 175 -21.97 -12.54 -20.71
C GLU A 175 -22.58 -12.10 -19.37
N LEU A 176 -22.01 -11.07 -18.74
CA LEU A 176 -22.55 -10.46 -17.52
C LEU A 176 -23.38 -9.21 -17.81
N CYS A 177 -23.28 -8.67 -19.02
CA CYS A 177 -24.04 -7.51 -19.44
C CYS A 177 -25.53 -7.84 -19.53
N THR A 178 -26.38 -6.89 -19.13
CA THR A 178 -27.84 -7.04 -19.20
C THR A 178 -28.42 -5.93 -20.06
N ALA A 179 -29.46 -6.26 -20.83
CA ALA A 179 -30.18 -5.31 -21.67
C ALA A 179 -31.68 -5.36 -21.36
N SER A 180 -32.29 -4.18 -21.34
CA SER A 180 -33.74 -3.98 -21.25
C SER A 180 -34.22 -3.25 -22.52
N HIS A 181 -35.43 -2.70 -22.48
CA HIS A 181 -36.01 -1.91 -23.56
C HIS A 181 -35.22 -0.62 -23.84
N ASP A 182 -34.79 0.11 -22.81
CA ASP A 182 -34.12 1.41 -22.93
C ASP A 182 -32.85 1.53 -22.07
N THR A 183 -32.39 0.41 -21.51
CA THR A 183 -31.19 0.37 -20.67
C THR A 183 -30.26 -0.76 -21.05
N ILE A 184 -28.96 -0.54 -20.88
CA ILE A 184 -27.93 -1.57 -20.96
C ILE A 184 -27.01 -1.40 -19.76
N THR A 185 -26.80 -2.46 -19.00
CA THR A 185 -25.76 -2.54 -17.97
C THR A 185 -24.55 -3.24 -18.53
N VAL A 186 -23.43 -2.52 -18.57
CA VAL A 186 -22.14 -3.04 -19.04
C VAL A 186 -21.33 -3.46 -17.82
N HIS A 187 -20.76 -4.66 -17.86
CA HIS A 187 -19.85 -5.19 -16.84
C HIS A 187 -18.46 -5.40 -17.44
N TRP A 188 -17.41 -5.09 -16.69
CA TRP A 188 -16.03 -5.31 -17.10
C TRP A 188 -15.17 -5.81 -15.94
N ILE A 189 -13.96 -6.24 -16.24
CA ILE A 189 -12.94 -6.64 -15.26
C ILE A 189 -11.58 -6.03 -15.62
N SER A 190 -10.74 -5.80 -14.61
CA SER A 190 -9.34 -5.44 -14.77
C SER A 190 -8.47 -6.45 -14.03
N GLU A 191 -7.33 -6.84 -14.61
CA GLU A 191 -6.42 -7.81 -14.01
C GLU A 191 -5.81 -7.31 -12.69
N ASP A 192 -5.47 -6.02 -12.64
CA ASP A 192 -5.01 -5.33 -11.44
C ASP A 192 -5.89 -4.10 -11.18
N GLU A 193 -6.94 -4.29 -10.38
CA GLU A 193 -7.85 -3.21 -9.98
C GLU A 193 -7.15 -2.12 -9.14
N PHE A 194 -6.06 -2.45 -8.44
CA PHE A 194 -5.32 -1.48 -7.64
C PHE A 194 -4.54 -0.49 -8.52
N SER A 195 -4.22 -0.88 -9.76
CA SER A 195 -3.60 0.01 -10.75
C SER A 195 -4.56 1.04 -11.35
N VAL A 196 -5.89 0.87 -11.19
CA VAL A 196 -6.92 1.70 -11.81
C VAL A 196 -7.44 2.76 -10.83
N SER A 197 -7.35 4.03 -11.21
CA SER A 197 -7.92 5.13 -10.43
C SER A 197 -9.40 5.36 -10.74
N SER A 198 -9.81 5.23 -12.00
CA SER A 198 -11.21 5.34 -12.43
C SER A 198 -11.42 4.69 -13.80
N TYR A 199 -12.68 4.43 -14.12
CA TYR A 199 -13.12 4.05 -15.45
C TYR A 199 -13.90 5.18 -16.11
N GLU A 200 -13.86 5.18 -17.44
CA GLU A 200 -14.71 6.00 -18.30
C GLU A 200 -15.41 5.06 -19.28
N LEU A 201 -16.75 5.10 -19.31
CA LEU A 201 -17.54 4.34 -20.28
C LEU A 201 -17.87 5.26 -21.46
N GLN A 202 -17.52 4.81 -22.67
CA GLN A 202 -17.84 5.49 -23.91
C GLN A 202 -18.80 4.63 -24.72
N TYR A 203 -19.84 5.22 -25.30
CA TYR A 203 -20.75 4.48 -26.16
C TYR A 203 -21.29 5.29 -27.34
N THR A 204 -21.65 4.60 -28.42
CA THR A 204 -22.26 5.18 -29.61
C THR A 204 -23.17 4.17 -30.33
N ILE A 205 -24.06 4.65 -31.19
CA ILE A 205 -24.98 3.81 -31.96
C ILE A 205 -24.21 3.08 -33.07
N PHE A 206 -24.45 1.78 -33.24
CA PHE A 206 -23.86 0.99 -34.32
C PHE A 206 -24.61 1.20 -35.64
N THR A 207 -23.96 1.83 -36.62
CA THR A 207 -24.55 2.17 -37.94
C THR A 207 -24.06 1.29 -39.10
N GLY A 208 -23.34 0.18 -38.83
CA GLY A 208 -22.85 -0.78 -39.84
C GLY A 208 -21.32 -0.84 -40.00
N GLN A 209 -20.81 -1.79 -40.81
CA GLN A 209 -19.36 -2.05 -40.94
C GLN A 209 -18.55 -0.91 -41.58
N ALA A 210 -19.14 -0.14 -42.50
CA ALA A 210 -18.45 0.95 -43.20
C ALA A 210 -18.15 2.17 -42.31
N ASN A 211 -18.76 2.27 -41.12
CA ASN A 211 -18.67 3.43 -40.22
C ASN A 211 -17.83 3.19 -38.95
N PHE A 212 -17.29 1.99 -38.71
CA PHE A 212 -16.53 1.76 -37.47
C PHE A 212 -15.21 2.56 -37.45
N ILE A 213 -14.49 2.62 -38.57
CA ILE A 213 -13.22 3.36 -38.68
C ILE A 213 -13.46 4.88 -38.65
N SER A 214 -14.56 5.39 -39.23
CA SER A 214 -14.89 6.82 -39.20
C SER A 214 -15.35 7.28 -37.81
N LEU A 215 -16.13 6.46 -37.10
CA LEU A 215 -16.58 6.73 -35.72
C LEU A 215 -15.46 6.57 -34.68
N TYR A 216 -14.51 5.65 -34.89
CA TYR A 216 -13.34 5.52 -34.01
C TYR A 216 -12.41 6.74 -34.07
N ASN A 217 -12.35 7.42 -35.23
CA ASN A 217 -11.53 8.62 -35.43
C ASN A 217 -12.28 9.95 -35.13
N SER A 218 -13.61 9.93 -35.01
CA SER A 218 -14.42 11.11 -34.65
C SER A 218 -14.74 11.08 -33.15
N MET A 219 -13.82 11.66 -32.36
CA MET A 219 -13.95 11.76 -30.89
C MET A 219 -15.24 12.46 -30.44
N ASP A 220 -15.83 13.33 -31.29
CA ASP A 220 -17.05 14.09 -31.01
C ASP A 220 -18.36 13.28 -31.10
N SER A 221 -18.32 12.02 -31.55
CA SER A 221 -19.51 11.19 -31.79
C SER A 221 -19.84 10.19 -30.66
N TRP A 222 -19.04 10.18 -29.58
CA TRP A 222 -19.19 9.26 -28.46
C TRP A 222 -19.85 9.94 -27.27
N MET A 223 -20.81 9.25 -26.67
CA MET A 223 -21.33 9.62 -25.35
C MET A 223 -20.35 9.12 -24.29
N ILE A 224 -19.98 9.98 -23.35
CA ILE A 224 -18.93 9.70 -22.35
C ILE A 224 -19.52 9.78 -20.94
N VAL A 225 -19.24 8.75 -20.15
CA VAL A 225 -19.53 8.69 -18.72
C VAL A 225 -18.21 8.55 -17.96
N PRO A 226 -17.67 9.66 -17.42
CA PRO A 226 -16.38 9.63 -16.73
C PRO A 226 -16.52 9.21 -15.25
N ASN A 227 -15.38 8.98 -14.59
CA ASN A 227 -15.24 8.85 -13.14
C ASN A 227 -16.01 7.68 -12.50
N ILE A 228 -16.20 6.58 -13.22
CA ILE A 228 -16.83 5.38 -12.69
C ILE A 228 -15.82 4.66 -11.79
N LYS A 229 -16.23 4.35 -10.55
CA LYS A 229 -15.40 3.64 -9.56
C LYS A 229 -15.74 2.15 -9.44
N GLN A 230 -16.84 1.75 -10.05
CA GLN A 230 -17.35 0.38 -10.05
C GLN A 230 -16.94 -0.32 -11.35
N ASN A 231 -16.99 -1.65 -11.35
CA ASN A 231 -16.70 -2.45 -12.54
C ASN A 231 -17.92 -2.68 -13.44
N HIS A 232 -18.93 -1.84 -13.29
CA HIS A 232 -20.13 -1.87 -14.11
C HIS A 232 -20.78 -0.49 -14.15
N TYR A 233 -21.61 -0.27 -15.17
CA TYR A 233 -22.43 0.92 -15.27
C TYR A 233 -23.66 0.67 -16.13
N THR A 234 -24.80 1.20 -15.70
CA THR A 234 -26.07 1.15 -16.43
C THR A 234 -26.28 2.44 -17.21
N VAL A 235 -26.34 2.32 -18.53
CA VAL A 235 -26.71 3.41 -19.42
C VAL A 235 -28.22 3.40 -19.60
N HIS A 236 -28.85 4.57 -19.46
CA HIS A 236 -30.29 4.78 -19.57
C HIS A 236 -30.65 5.62 -20.80
N GLY A 237 -31.91 5.55 -21.25
CA GLY A 237 -32.42 6.38 -22.35
C GLY A 237 -31.97 5.90 -23.74
N LEU A 238 -31.63 4.62 -23.86
CA LEU A 238 -31.24 4.01 -25.13
C LEU A 238 -32.48 3.71 -25.99
N GLN A 239 -32.30 3.70 -27.30
CA GLN A 239 -33.35 3.34 -28.25
C GLN A 239 -33.57 1.82 -28.22
N SER A 240 -34.82 1.36 -28.11
CA SER A 240 -35.18 -0.07 -28.14
C SER A 240 -34.86 -0.69 -29.49
N GLY A 241 -34.45 -1.97 -29.48
CA GLY A 241 -34.03 -2.71 -30.67
C GLY A 241 -32.75 -2.23 -31.35
N THR A 242 -32.02 -1.27 -30.77
CA THR A 242 -30.83 -0.64 -31.36
C THR A 242 -29.54 -1.29 -30.84
N ARG A 243 -28.56 -1.47 -31.74
CA ARG A 243 -27.22 -1.95 -31.38
C ARG A 243 -26.33 -0.76 -31.02
N TYR A 244 -25.55 -0.92 -29.96
CA TYR A 244 -24.59 0.05 -29.46
C TYR A 244 -23.20 -0.58 -29.38
N ILE A 245 -22.18 0.26 -29.54
CA ILE A 245 -20.80 -0.09 -29.23
C ILE A 245 -20.45 0.54 -27.89
N PHE A 246 -19.84 -0.24 -27.01
CA PHE A 246 -19.32 0.21 -25.72
C PHE A 246 -17.81 0.02 -25.67
N LEU A 247 -17.11 1.02 -25.13
CA LEU A 247 -15.69 0.98 -24.80
C LEU A 247 -15.55 1.39 -23.34
N VAL A 248 -14.77 0.63 -22.58
CA VAL A 248 -14.39 0.98 -21.21
C VAL A 248 -12.95 1.42 -21.24
N LYS A 249 -12.67 2.59 -20.71
CA LYS A 249 -11.31 3.10 -20.54
C LYS A 249 -10.92 3.01 -19.08
N ALA A 250 -9.84 2.31 -18.76
CA ALA A 250 -9.21 2.33 -17.44
C ALA A 250 -8.19 3.46 -17.38
N ILE A 251 -8.19 4.24 -16.30
CA ILE A 251 -7.42 5.47 -16.15
C ILE A 251 -6.65 5.46 -14.83
N ASN A 252 -5.38 5.84 -14.87
CA ASN A 252 -4.58 6.19 -13.71
C ASN A 252 -3.66 7.39 -14.01
N GLN A 253 -2.75 7.73 -13.09
CA GLN A 253 -1.86 8.89 -13.27
C GLN A 253 -0.86 8.74 -14.43
N ALA A 254 -0.52 7.50 -14.84
CA ALA A 254 0.38 7.23 -15.95
C ALA A 254 -0.33 7.20 -17.31
N GLY A 255 -1.66 7.29 -17.34
CA GLY A 255 -2.45 7.42 -18.55
C GLY A 255 -3.66 6.51 -18.55
N SER A 256 -4.05 6.07 -19.75
CA SER A 256 -5.24 5.25 -19.93
C SER A 256 -5.11 4.20 -21.02
N ARG A 257 -5.96 3.18 -20.95
CA ARG A 257 -6.12 2.13 -21.97
C ARG A 257 -7.59 1.81 -22.16
N ASN A 258 -7.98 1.59 -23.42
CA ASN A 258 -9.34 1.21 -23.79
C ASN A 258 -9.47 -0.31 -23.85
N SER A 259 -10.64 -0.82 -23.51
CA SER A 259 -11.06 -2.18 -23.79
C SER A 259 -11.20 -2.41 -25.29
N GLU A 260 -11.30 -3.68 -25.68
CA GLU A 260 -11.90 -4.01 -26.97
C GLU A 260 -13.38 -3.54 -27.01
N PRO A 261 -13.90 -3.18 -28.19
CA PRO A 261 -15.26 -2.70 -28.36
C PRO A 261 -16.28 -3.83 -28.15
N ALA A 262 -17.16 -3.67 -27.16
CA ALA A 262 -18.27 -4.59 -26.92
C ALA A 262 -19.52 -4.17 -27.70
N ARG A 263 -20.26 -5.12 -28.24
CA ARG A 263 -21.45 -4.85 -29.06
C ARG A 263 -22.69 -5.39 -28.39
N LEU A 264 -23.48 -4.50 -27.79
CA LEU A 264 -24.68 -4.86 -27.05
C LEU A 264 -25.91 -4.28 -27.76
N LYS A 265 -27.06 -4.95 -27.59
CA LYS A 265 -28.33 -4.55 -28.21
C LYS A 265 -29.39 -4.42 -27.13
N THR A 266 -30.19 -3.36 -27.20
CA THR A 266 -31.42 -3.26 -26.42
C THR A 266 -32.46 -4.26 -26.91
N ASN A 267 -33.37 -4.64 -26.02
CA ASN A 267 -34.47 -5.57 -26.32
C ASN A 267 -35.49 -4.94 -27.28
#